data_AF-Q1IAM5-F1
#
_entry.id   AF-Q1IAM5-F1
#
_cell.length_a   1.000
_cell.length_b   1.000
_cell.length_c   1.000
_cell.angle_alpha   90.00
_cell.angle_beta   90.00
_cell.angle_gamma   90.00
#
_symmetry.space_group_name_H-M   'P 1'
#
loop_
_entity.id
_entity.type
_entity.pdbx_description
1 polymer ?
#
loop_
_entity_poly.entity_id
_entity_poly.type
_entity_poly.pdbx_seq_one_letter_code
_entity_poly.pdbx_strand_id
1 'polypeptide(L)'
;MNRNILPRPLSTCFVGLTWAFAVIACVAAEPGPLDPQDQALQARMAVCQGRINQFEQLMIDHIEGTELRFGDQLRRRPELEQLIRVAQAELDQERAYYDDLPYRPEHQLYLRGLESNIDNLRRSLAVALEAERRIETIKPFLAQARTRGQGNRTLLDDFDFALQDCATGAVEQADCQAQTLQPLRKPLADALNASFYLLYEAVPPLGFENVRYPSAWEDDCRSPAI
;
A
#
# COMPACT_ATOMS: atom_id res chain seq x y z
N MET A 1 -40.11 -5.61 11.85
CA MET A 1 -41.17 -6.57 12.26
C MET A 1 -40.53 -7.95 12.26
N ASN A 2 -40.90 -8.78 13.25
CA ASN A 2 -40.38 -10.12 13.61
C ASN A 2 -38.97 -10.21 14.19
N ARG A 3 -38.88 -10.00 15.51
CA ARG A 3 -37.84 -10.57 16.38
C ARG A 3 -38.29 -11.99 16.78
N ASN A 4 -37.63 -13.01 16.23
CA ASN A 4 -37.75 -14.37 16.76
C ASN A 4 -36.93 -14.45 18.05
N ILE A 5 -37.63 -14.65 19.16
CA ILE A 5 -37.06 -14.95 20.48
C ILE A 5 -36.84 -16.47 20.49
N LEU A 6 -35.59 -16.92 20.40
CA LEU A 6 -35.21 -18.31 20.68
C LEU A 6 -34.80 -18.44 22.16
N PRO A 7 -35.07 -19.60 22.78
CA PRO A 7 -35.00 -19.79 24.23
C PRO A 7 -33.55 -19.86 24.72
N ARG A 8 -33.33 -19.30 25.92
CA ARG A 8 -32.08 -19.43 26.69
C ARG A 8 -31.77 -20.92 26.92
N PRO A 9 -30.51 -21.37 26.81
CA PRO A 9 -30.14 -22.71 27.23
C PRO A 9 -30.31 -22.84 28.75
N LEU A 10 -30.93 -23.94 29.16
CA LEU A 10 -31.13 -24.29 30.56
C LEU A 10 -29.77 -24.62 31.19
N SER A 11 -29.31 -23.81 32.14
CA SER A 11 -28.22 -24.20 33.05
C SER A 11 -28.64 -25.42 33.86
N THR A 12 -27.95 -26.54 33.68
CA THR A 12 -28.04 -27.71 34.54
C THR A 12 -27.26 -27.45 35.84
N CYS A 13 -27.93 -26.82 36.81
CA CYS A 13 -27.41 -26.72 38.17
C CYS A 13 -27.77 -27.99 38.96
N PHE A 14 -26.78 -28.73 39.43
CA PHE A 14 -27.00 -29.84 40.36
C PHE A 14 -27.22 -29.30 41.77
N VAL A 15 -28.36 -29.64 42.39
CA VAL A 15 -28.63 -29.35 43.80
C VAL A 15 -28.32 -30.61 44.62
N GLY A 16 -27.15 -30.63 45.25
CA GLY A 16 -26.84 -31.61 46.29
C GLY A 16 -27.41 -31.17 47.63
N LEU A 17 -28.46 -31.84 48.12
CA LEU A 17 -29.02 -31.60 49.45
C LEU A 17 -28.17 -32.30 50.50
N THR A 18 -27.35 -31.54 51.23
CA THR A 18 -26.85 -31.95 52.56
C THR A 18 -27.31 -30.92 53.59
N TRP A 19 -27.68 -31.41 54.77
CA TRP A 19 -28.16 -30.57 55.87
C TRP A 19 -27.01 -29.65 56.31
N ALA A 20 -27.23 -28.34 56.16
CA ALA A 20 -26.28 -27.23 56.29
C ALA A 20 -25.50 -26.91 54.99
N PHE A 21 -25.94 -25.81 54.35
CA PHE A 21 -25.37 -25.13 53.17
C PHE A 21 -25.59 -25.81 51.81
N ALA A 22 -26.56 -25.27 51.05
CA ALA A 22 -26.63 -25.48 49.62
C ALA A 22 -25.44 -24.77 48.95
N VAL A 23 -24.44 -25.54 48.52
CA VAL A 23 -23.37 -25.03 47.65
C VAL A 23 -23.85 -25.19 46.22
N ILE A 24 -24.26 -24.09 45.59
CA ILE A 24 -24.47 -24.04 44.14
C ILE A 24 -23.08 -23.97 43.50
N ALA A 25 -22.54 -25.13 43.11
CA ALA A 25 -21.36 -25.17 42.26
C ALA A 25 -21.80 -24.94 40.81
N CYS A 26 -21.79 -23.68 40.37
CA CYS A 26 -21.74 -23.40 38.94
C CYS A 26 -20.35 -23.77 38.46
N VAL A 27 -20.22 -24.86 37.70
CA VAL A 27 -19.04 -25.08 36.87
C VAL A 27 -19.13 -24.03 35.77
N ALA A 28 -18.47 -22.89 35.96
CA ALA A 28 -18.13 -22.02 34.86
C ALA A 28 -17.24 -22.86 33.95
N ALA A 29 -17.71 -23.21 32.76
CA ALA A 29 -16.84 -23.67 31.71
C ALA A 29 -15.82 -22.55 31.49
N GLU A 30 -14.59 -22.77 31.94
CA GLU A 30 -13.50 -21.85 31.61
C GLU A 30 -13.42 -21.81 30.08
N PRO A 31 -13.39 -20.63 29.45
CA PRO A 31 -13.19 -20.54 28.02
C PRO A 31 -11.88 -21.27 27.70
N GLY A 32 -11.97 -22.33 26.90
CA GLY A 32 -10.80 -23.08 26.46
C GLY A 32 -9.88 -22.16 25.65
N PRO A 33 -8.60 -22.53 25.49
CA PRO A 33 -7.68 -21.72 24.70
C PRO A 33 -8.16 -21.68 23.24
N LEU A 34 -8.27 -20.46 22.67
CA LEU A 34 -8.43 -20.24 21.23
C LEU A 34 -7.36 -21.01 20.44
N ASP A 35 -7.69 -21.47 19.23
CA ASP A 35 -6.77 -22.19 18.35
C ASP A 35 -5.48 -21.38 18.14
N PRO A 36 -4.29 -21.92 18.50
CA PRO A 36 -3.02 -21.24 18.27
C PRO A 36 -2.78 -20.82 16.82
N GLN A 37 -3.37 -21.54 15.85
CA GLN A 37 -3.26 -21.19 14.43
C GLN A 37 -3.98 -19.88 14.11
N ASP A 38 -5.16 -19.64 14.69
CA ASP A 38 -5.90 -18.40 14.48
C ASP A 38 -5.15 -17.20 15.08
N GLN A 39 -4.59 -17.37 16.27
CA GLN A 39 -3.77 -16.33 16.91
C GLN A 39 -2.52 -16.01 16.08
N ALA A 40 -1.86 -17.04 15.54
CA ALA A 40 -0.68 -16.85 14.69
C ALA A 40 -1.03 -16.14 13.37
N LEU A 41 -2.17 -16.48 12.76
CA LEU A 41 -2.65 -15.84 11.53
C LEU A 41 -3.00 -14.36 11.76
N GLN A 42 -3.71 -14.08 12.86
CA GLN A 42 -4.04 -12.73 13.31
C GLN A 42 -2.79 -11.87 13.53
N ALA A 43 -1.82 -12.39 14.31
CA ALA A 43 -0.60 -11.68 14.63
C ALA A 43 0.23 -11.40 13.36
N ARG A 44 0.30 -12.37 12.43
CA ARG A 44 0.98 -12.20 11.15
C ARG A 44 0.30 -11.11 10.32
N MET A 45 -1.02 -11.12 10.23
CA MET A 45 -1.77 -10.11 9.50
C MET A 45 -1.59 -8.71 10.07
N ALA A 46 -1.57 -8.56 11.40
CA ALA A 46 -1.30 -7.28 12.06
C ALA A 46 0.10 -6.73 11.72
N VAL A 47 1.13 -7.59 11.72
CA VAL A 47 2.49 -7.20 11.30
C VAL A 47 2.50 -6.80 9.83
N CYS A 48 1.90 -7.60 8.94
CA CYS A 48 1.83 -7.32 7.52
C CYS A 48 1.08 -6.00 7.22
N GLN A 49 -0.03 -5.73 7.90
CA GLN A 49 -0.74 -4.45 7.82
C GLN A 49 0.18 -3.28 8.17
N GLY A 50 1.02 -3.42 9.21
CA GLY A 50 2.04 -2.44 9.55
C GLY A 50 3.04 -2.22 8.41
N ARG A 51 3.46 -3.28 7.72
CA ARG A 51 4.36 -3.19 6.55
C ARG A 51 3.71 -2.50 5.37
N ILE A 52 2.45 -2.82 5.07
CA ILE A 52 1.71 -2.16 3.98
C ILE A 52 1.54 -0.67 4.27
N ASN A 53 1.26 -0.25 5.50
CA ASN A 53 1.19 1.16 5.87
C ASN A 53 2.54 1.87 5.72
N GLN A 54 3.64 1.22 6.16
CA GLN A 54 4.99 1.77 6.01
C GLN A 54 5.41 1.86 4.53
N PHE A 55 5.03 0.86 3.73
CA PHE A 55 5.25 0.85 2.30
C PHE A 55 4.45 1.96 1.58
N GLU A 56 3.19 2.17 1.96
CA GLU A 56 2.40 3.31 1.48
C GLU A 56 3.09 4.64 1.76
N GLN A 57 3.51 4.86 3.02
CA GLN A 57 4.18 6.09 3.42
C GLN A 57 5.48 6.30 2.64
N LEU A 58 6.27 5.24 2.45
CA LEU A 58 7.50 5.31 1.66
C LEU A 58 7.24 5.78 0.22
N MET A 59 6.13 5.35 -0.40
CA MET A 59 5.76 5.81 -1.75
C MET A 59 5.36 7.28 -1.75
N ILE A 60 4.61 7.73 -0.73
CA ILE A 60 4.22 9.13 -0.55
C ILE A 60 5.46 10.00 -0.38
N ASP A 61 6.35 9.65 0.54
CA ASP A 61 7.59 10.39 0.81
C ASP A 61 8.46 10.53 -0.44
N HIS A 62 8.50 9.50 -1.29
CA HIS A 62 9.27 9.55 -2.53
C HIS A 62 8.65 10.48 -3.57
N ILE A 63 7.32 10.44 -3.73
CA ILE A 63 6.60 11.36 -4.63
C ILE A 63 6.80 12.79 -4.15
N GLU A 64 6.55 13.07 -2.87
CA GLU A 64 6.74 14.40 -2.27
C GLU A 64 8.17 14.89 -2.40
N GLY A 65 9.16 14.01 -2.16
CA GLY A 65 10.57 14.33 -2.34
C GLY A 65 10.93 14.66 -3.79
N THR A 66 10.29 14.01 -4.76
CA THR A 66 10.46 14.29 -6.20
C THR A 66 9.81 15.62 -6.58
N GLU A 67 8.59 15.87 -6.12
CA GLU A 67 7.87 17.12 -6.35
C GLU A 67 8.57 18.32 -5.69
N LEU A 68 9.14 18.16 -4.49
CA LEU A 68 9.90 19.21 -3.83
C LEU A 68 11.16 19.60 -4.62
N ARG A 69 11.85 18.62 -5.20
CA ARG A 69 13.11 18.85 -5.92
C ARG A 69 12.92 19.35 -7.35
N PHE A 70 11.85 18.90 -8.01
CA PHE A 70 11.65 19.10 -9.45
C PHE A 70 10.30 19.74 -9.81
N GLY A 71 9.54 20.20 -8.82
CA GLY A 71 8.17 20.70 -9.01
C GLY A 71 8.09 21.92 -9.94
N ASP A 72 9.11 22.77 -9.97
CA ASP A 72 9.17 23.89 -10.92
C ASP A 72 9.34 23.40 -12.35
N GLN A 73 10.27 22.47 -12.59
CA GLN A 73 10.50 21.89 -13.92
C GLN A 73 9.28 21.09 -14.39
N LEU A 74 8.66 20.30 -13.51
CA LEU A 74 7.44 19.53 -13.79
C LEU A 74 6.30 20.44 -14.23
N ARG A 75 6.04 21.52 -13.48
CA ARG A 75 4.98 22.50 -13.82
C ARG A 75 5.26 23.24 -15.12
N ARG A 76 6.54 23.49 -15.43
CA ARG A 76 6.97 24.21 -16.63
C ARG A 76 7.16 23.32 -17.85
N ARG A 77 6.93 22.00 -17.79
CA ARG A 77 7.05 21.10 -18.95
C ARG A 77 6.40 21.63 -20.24
N PRO A 78 5.11 22.03 -20.26
CA PRO A 78 4.49 22.53 -21.50
C PRO A 78 5.11 23.85 -22.00
N GLU A 79 5.56 24.70 -21.08
CA GLU A 79 6.29 25.94 -21.39
C GLU A 79 7.64 25.61 -22.02
N LEU A 80 8.42 24.69 -21.45
CA LEU A 80 9.72 24.26 -21.95
C LEU A 80 9.61 23.66 -23.36
N GLU A 81 8.62 22.80 -23.60
CA GLU A 81 8.33 22.26 -24.93
C GLU A 81 8.02 23.35 -25.95
N GLN A 82 7.21 24.34 -25.57
CA GLN A 82 6.88 25.47 -26.43
C GLN A 82 8.11 26.34 -26.71
N LEU A 83 8.91 26.65 -25.68
CA LEU A 83 10.13 27.44 -25.83
C LEU A 83 11.14 26.76 -26.74
N ILE A 84 11.30 25.43 -26.66
CA ILE A 84 12.16 24.66 -27.57
C ILE A 84 11.65 24.78 -29.01
N ARG A 85 10.34 24.63 -29.25
CA ARG A 85 9.75 24.78 -30.60
C ARG A 85 10.01 26.17 -31.17
N VAL A 86 9.79 27.21 -30.37
CA VAL A 86 10.00 28.61 -30.79
C VAL A 86 11.48 28.87 -31.08
N ALA A 87 12.38 28.51 -30.17
CA ALA A 87 13.81 28.72 -30.34
C ALA A 87 14.39 27.92 -31.53
N GLN A 88 13.87 26.72 -31.79
CA GLN A 88 14.27 25.94 -32.96
C GLN A 88 13.82 26.60 -34.27
N ALA A 89 12.58 27.10 -34.32
CA ALA A 89 12.09 27.83 -35.49
C ALA A 89 12.89 29.12 -35.75
N GLU A 90 13.26 29.84 -34.69
CA GLU A 90 14.14 31.02 -34.78
C GLU A 90 15.52 30.63 -35.32
N LEU A 91 16.15 29.57 -34.79
CA LEU A 91 17.44 29.09 -35.29
C LEU A 91 17.37 28.72 -36.79
N ASP A 92 16.31 28.03 -37.22
CA ASP A 92 16.14 27.62 -38.61
C ASP A 92 15.91 28.83 -39.53
N GLN A 93 15.14 29.82 -39.08
CA GLN A 93 14.93 31.08 -39.79
C GLN A 93 16.24 31.87 -39.94
N GLU A 94 17.01 31.99 -38.86
CA GLU A 94 18.27 32.75 -38.84
C GLU A 94 19.35 32.06 -39.69
N ARG A 95 19.41 30.74 -39.69
CA ARG A 95 20.27 29.98 -40.63
C ARG A 95 19.93 30.31 -42.08
N ALA A 96 18.65 30.23 -42.44
CA ALA A 96 18.22 30.55 -43.80
C ALA A 96 18.51 32.02 -44.17
N TYR A 97 18.36 32.96 -43.23
CA TYR A 97 18.69 34.35 -43.44
C TYR A 97 20.19 34.58 -43.68
N TYR A 98 21.06 33.92 -42.91
CA TYR A 98 22.51 34.07 -43.07
C TYR A 98 23.09 33.32 -44.27
N ASP A 99 22.40 32.32 -44.80
CA ASP A 99 22.82 31.59 -46.01
C ASP A 99 22.93 32.51 -47.24
N ASP A 100 22.08 33.55 -47.32
CA ASP A 100 22.05 34.52 -48.42
C ASP A 100 23.01 35.70 -48.23
N LEU A 101 23.69 35.80 -47.08
CA LEU A 101 24.54 36.94 -46.71
C LEU A 101 26.03 36.60 -46.79
N PRO A 102 26.90 37.58 -47.11
CA PRO A 102 28.34 37.39 -46.96
C PRO A 102 28.69 36.99 -45.52
N TYR A 103 29.49 35.93 -45.38
CA TYR A 103 29.87 35.40 -44.07
C TYR A 103 30.54 36.47 -43.19
N ARG A 104 30.10 36.54 -41.93
CA ARG A 104 30.74 37.30 -40.87
C ARG A 104 30.86 36.46 -39.59
N PRO A 105 31.93 36.61 -38.80
CA PRO A 105 32.12 35.86 -37.56
C PRO A 105 30.95 36.00 -36.57
N GLU A 106 30.30 37.16 -36.55
CA GLU A 106 29.17 37.47 -35.67
C GLU A 106 27.96 36.57 -35.94
N HIS A 107 27.71 36.18 -37.20
CA HIS A 107 26.60 35.29 -37.57
C HIS A 107 26.76 33.94 -36.86
N GLN A 108 27.98 33.37 -36.88
CA GLN A 108 28.25 32.10 -36.22
C GLN A 108 28.14 32.19 -34.69
N LEU A 109 28.56 33.30 -34.10
CA LEU A 109 28.42 33.52 -32.66
C LEU A 109 26.95 33.59 -32.25
N TYR A 110 26.11 34.28 -33.04
CA TYR A 110 24.68 34.37 -32.79
C TYR A 110 23.99 33.00 -32.89
N LEU A 111 24.22 32.27 -33.99
CA LEU A 111 23.67 30.92 -34.19
C LEU A 111 24.09 29.96 -33.06
N ARG A 112 25.36 30.01 -32.64
CA ARG A 112 25.86 29.22 -31.50
C ARG A 112 25.17 29.60 -30.19
N GLY A 113 24.85 30.88 -30.00
CA GLY A 113 24.07 31.36 -28.86
C GLY A 113 22.67 30.74 -28.82
N LEU A 114 21.97 30.72 -29.95
CA LEU A 114 20.66 30.07 -30.10
C LEU A 114 20.74 28.56 -29.87
N GLU A 115 21.72 27.88 -30.47
CA GLU A 115 21.97 26.44 -30.24
C GLU A 115 22.19 26.14 -28.75
N SER A 116 23.04 26.91 -28.08
CA SER A 116 23.29 26.75 -26.64
C SER A 116 22.03 26.99 -25.81
N ASN A 117 21.17 27.94 -26.20
CA ASN A 117 19.90 28.19 -25.52
C ASN A 117 18.94 27.00 -25.68
N ILE A 118 18.81 26.47 -26.89
CA ILE A 118 18.00 25.27 -27.17
C ILE A 118 18.49 24.08 -26.34
N ASP A 119 19.80 23.87 -26.25
CA ASP A 119 20.37 22.79 -25.44
C ASP A 119 20.09 22.95 -23.94
N ASN A 120 20.13 24.19 -23.42
CA ASN A 120 19.74 24.49 -22.04
C ASN A 120 18.26 24.16 -21.77
N LEU A 121 17.37 24.53 -22.69
CA LEU A 121 15.95 24.24 -22.59
C LEU A 121 15.69 22.72 -22.65
N ARG A 122 16.34 22.01 -23.57
CA ARG A 122 16.25 20.54 -23.70
C ARG A 122 16.72 19.82 -22.44
N ARG A 123 17.83 20.26 -21.84
CA ARG A 123 18.30 19.70 -20.55
C ARG A 123 17.28 19.90 -19.44
N SER A 124 16.67 21.08 -19.36
CA SER A 124 15.62 21.36 -18.37
C SER A 124 14.38 20.49 -18.58
N LEU A 125 13.96 20.30 -19.84
CA LEU A 125 12.85 19.42 -20.19
C LEU A 125 13.15 17.96 -19.85
N ALA A 126 14.38 17.49 -20.12
CA ALA A 126 14.79 16.13 -19.77
C ALA A 126 14.70 15.85 -18.27
N VAL A 127 15.06 16.83 -17.43
CA VAL A 127 14.89 16.72 -15.96
C VAL A 127 13.40 16.60 -15.58
N ALA A 128 12.53 17.39 -16.21
CA ALA A 128 11.08 17.32 -15.96
C ALA A 128 10.49 15.96 -16.35
N LEU A 129 10.82 15.47 -17.54
CA LEU A 129 10.36 14.17 -18.05
C LEU A 129 10.87 13.01 -17.18
N GLU A 130 12.11 13.09 -16.74
CA GLU A 130 12.67 12.10 -15.83
C GLU A 130 11.91 12.09 -14.50
N ALA A 131 11.70 13.26 -13.87
CA ALA A 131 10.96 13.36 -12.61
C ALA A 131 9.53 12.82 -12.73
N GLU A 132 8.85 13.08 -13.85
CA GLU A 132 7.52 12.54 -14.13
C GLU A 132 7.55 11.02 -14.24
N ARG A 133 8.52 10.46 -14.98
CA ARG A 133 8.72 9.02 -15.11
C ARG A 133 8.91 8.34 -13.75
N ARG A 134 9.64 8.98 -12.83
CA ARG A 134 9.80 8.46 -11.45
C ARG A 134 8.45 8.38 -10.76
N ILE A 135 7.69 9.48 -10.75
CA ILE A 135 6.37 9.54 -10.12
C ILE A 135 5.42 8.50 -10.73
N GLU A 136 5.37 8.38 -12.06
CA GLU A 136 4.54 7.39 -12.76
C GLU A 136 4.93 5.95 -12.45
N THR A 137 6.20 5.68 -12.16
CA THR A 137 6.66 4.35 -11.70
C THR A 137 6.14 4.02 -10.29
N ILE A 138 6.05 5.02 -9.40
CA ILE A 138 5.61 4.84 -8.00
C ILE A 138 4.09 4.74 -7.86
N LYS A 139 3.33 5.54 -8.63
CA LYS A 139 1.86 5.69 -8.50
C LYS A 139 1.09 4.37 -8.42
N PRO A 140 1.35 3.36 -9.28
CA PRO A 140 0.64 2.08 -9.21
C PRO A 140 0.85 1.35 -7.87
N PHE A 141 2.06 1.39 -7.32
CA PHE A 141 2.36 0.75 -6.04
C PHE A 141 1.70 1.47 -4.87
N LEU A 142 1.65 2.81 -4.90
CA LEU A 142 0.90 3.59 -3.91
C LEU A 142 -0.60 3.24 -3.93
N ALA A 143 -1.21 3.18 -5.12
CA ALA A 143 -2.62 2.83 -5.27
C ALA A 143 -2.92 1.40 -4.77
N GLN A 144 -2.05 0.45 -5.10
CA GLN A 144 -2.15 -0.93 -4.61
C GLN A 144 -1.96 -1.01 -3.09
N ALA A 145 -0.96 -0.33 -2.54
CA ALA A 145 -0.71 -0.28 -1.09
C ALA A 145 -1.92 0.26 -0.32
N ARG A 146 -2.58 1.32 -0.81
CA ARG A 146 -3.82 1.85 -0.23
C ARG A 146 -4.96 0.84 -0.26
N THR A 147 -5.17 0.23 -1.41
CA THR A 147 -6.24 -0.76 -1.60
C THR A 147 -6.02 -1.97 -0.70
N ARG A 148 -4.78 -2.47 -0.63
CA ARG A 148 -4.40 -3.57 0.26
C ARG A 148 -4.53 -3.16 1.72
N GLY A 149 -4.00 -2.01 2.11
CA GLY A 149 -4.04 -1.52 3.48
C GLY A 149 -5.46 -1.33 4.02
N GLN A 150 -6.41 -0.94 3.16
CA GLN A 150 -7.83 -0.89 3.53
C GLN A 150 -8.45 -2.28 3.64
N GLY A 151 -8.28 -3.13 2.61
CA GLY A 151 -8.86 -4.48 2.60
C GLY A 151 -8.31 -5.38 3.71
N ASN A 152 -7.01 -5.28 3.98
CA ASN A 152 -6.33 -5.99 5.04
C ASN A 152 -6.87 -5.60 6.42
N ARG A 153 -7.10 -4.30 6.65
CA ARG A 153 -7.66 -3.80 7.91
C ARG A 153 -9.08 -4.32 8.13
N THR A 154 -9.94 -4.25 7.12
CA THR A 154 -11.30 -4.79 7.23
C THR A 154 -11.31 -6.27 7.58
N LEU A 155 -10.50 -7.08 6.88
CA LEU A 155 -10.41 -8.51 7.16
C LEU A 155 -9.84 -8.81 8.55
N LEU A 156 -8.85 -8.02 9.00
CA LEU A 156 -8.28 -8.16 10.33
C LEU A 156 -9.29 -7.77 11.42
N ASP A 157 -10.03 -6.68 11.24
CA ASP A 157 -11.07 -6.23 12.17
C ASP A 157 -12.19 -7.28 12.29
N ASP A 158 -12.64 -7.86 11.16
CA ASP A 158 -13.65 -8.93 11.13
C ASP A 158 -13.14 -10.20 11.85
N PHE A 159 -11.87 -10.55 11.65
CA PHE A 159 -11.25 -11.71 12.29
C PHE A 159 -11.04 -11.49 13.80
N ASP A 160 -10.59 -10.31 14.20
CA ASP A 160 -10.42 -9.93 15.61
C ASP A 160 -11.76 -9.94 16.34
N PHE A 161 -12.82 -9.44 15.70
CA PHE A 161 -14.18 -9.49 16.24
C PHE A 161 -14.65 -10.94 16.43
N ALA A 162 -14.48 -11.80 15.41
CA ALA A 162 -14.83 -13.22 15.50
C ALA A 162 -14.04 -13.95 16.60
N LEU A 163 -12.75 -13.64 16.77
CA LEU A 163 -11.93 -14.21 17.84
C LEU A 163 -12.43 -13.81 19.23
N GLN A 164 -12.79 -12.54 19.42
CA GLN A 164 -13.30 -12.03 20.69
C GLN A 164 -14.68 -12.62 21.03
N ASP A 165 -15.56 -12.74 20.04
CA ASP A 165 -16.88 -13.36 20.21
C ASP A 165 -16.74 -14.83 20.60
N CYS A 166 -15.89 -15.60 19.91
CA CYS A 166 -15.62 -16.99 20.26
C CYS A 166 -14.91 -17.18 21.61
N ALA A 167 -14.15 -16.18 22.09
CA ALA A 167 -13.51 -16.24 23.40
C ALA A 167 -14.46 -15.92 24.55
N THR A 168 -15.54 -15.17 24.31
CA THR A 168 -16.44 -14.64 25.34
C THR A 168 -17.85 -15.26 25.31
N GLY A 169 -18.21 -15.96 24.22
CA GLY A 169 -19.52 -16.55 24.01
C GLY A 169 -19.83 -17.80 24.85
N ALA A 170 -21.12 -18.04 25.10
CA ALA A 170 -21.63 -19.25 25.78
C ALA A 170 -21.90 -20.44 24.83
N VAL A 171 -21.52 -20.31 23.55
CA VAL A 171 -21.63 -21.36 22.53
C VAL A 171 -20.48 -22.34 22.71
N GLU A 172 -20.68 -23.64 22.41
CA GLU A 172 -19.56 -24.58 22.36
C GLU A 172 -18.46 -24.04 21.45
N GLN A 173 -17.27 -23.87 22.00
CA GLN A 173 -16.17 -23.14 21.36
C GLN A 173 -15.78 -23.75 20.00
N ALA A 174 -15.95 -25.06 19.87
CA ALA A 174 -15.77 -25.81 18.62
C ALA A 174 -16.77 -25.38 17.52
N ASP A 175 -18.02 -25.15 17.88
CA ASP A 175 -19.04 -24.67 16.94
C ASP A 175 -18.75 -23.23 16.49
N CYS A 176 -18.29 -22.37 17.41
CA CYS A 176 -17.90 -21.00 17.06
C CYS A 176 -16.69 -20.97 16.11
N GLN A 177 -15.69 -21.82 16.36
CA GLN A 177 -14.54 -21.95 15.47
C GLN A 177 -14.97 -22.39 14.05
N ALA A 178 -15.83 -23.39 13.95
CA ALA A 178 -16.27 -23.92 12.66
C ALA A 178 -17.18 -22.94 11.89
N GLN A 179 -18.06 -22.21 12.58
CA GLN A 179 -19.08 -21.37 11.93
C GLN A 179 -18.59 -19.93 11.69
N THR A 180 -17.75 -19.40 12.56
CA THR A 180 -17.38 -17.97 12.54
C THR A 180 -15.93 -17.75 12.10
N LEU A 181 -14.97 -18.50 12.64
CA LEU A 181 -13.54 -18.30 12.34
C LEU A 181 -13.10 -18.99 11.05
N GLN A 182 -13.51 -20.25 10.84
CA GLN A 182 -13.09 -21.04 9.69
C GLN A 182 -13.37 -20.39 8.33
N PRO A 183 -14.53 -19.72 8.11
CA PRO A 183 -14.78 -19.00 6.86
C PRO A 183 -13.83 -17.82 6.60
N LEU A 184 -13.27 -17.21 7.65
CA LEU A 184 -12.41 -16.03 7.56
C LEU A 184 -10.92 -16.37 7.41
N ARG A 185 -10.50 -17.58 7.83
CA ARG A 185 -9.10 -18.04 7.72
C ARG A 185 -8.53 -17.92 6.31
N LYS A 186 -9.27 -18.43 5.31
CA LYS A 186 -8.83 -18.42 3.91
C LYS A 186 -8.74 -16.98 3.34
N PRO A 187 -9.78 -16.12 3.46
CA PRO A 187 -9.67 -14.71 3.07
C PRO A 187 -8.47 -13.99 3.67
N LEU A 188 -8.19 -14.21 4.96
CA LEU A 188 -7.06 -13.57 5.66
C LEU A 188 -5.71 -14.06 5.12
N ALA A 189 -5.58 -15.36 4.87
CA ALA A 189 -4.41 -15.98 4.27
C ALA A 189 -4.16 -15.52 2.81
N ASP A 190 -5.22 -15.44 2.03
CA ASP A 190 -5.17 -14.96 0.65
C ASP A 190 -4.78 -13.47 0.62
N ALA A 191 -5.23 -12.66 1.59
CA ALA A 191 -4.84 -11.26 1.76
C ALA A 191 -3.37 -11.07 2.17
N LEU A 192 -2.86 -11.91 3.08
CA LEU A 192 -1.43 -12.00 3.40
C LEU A 192 -0.61 -12.25 2.14
N ASN A 193 -0.93 -13.32 1.39
CA ASN A 193 -0.22 -13.66 0.16
C ASN A 193 -0.30 -12.55 -0.89
N ALA A 194 -1.45 -11.89 -1.06
CA ALA A 194 -1.58 -10.75 -1.97
C ALA A 194 -0.67 -9.58 -1.56
N SER A 195 -0.50 -9.35 -0.26
CA SER A 195 0.39 -8.33 0.29
C SER A 195 1.87 -8.70 0.10
N PHE A 196 2.20 -9.98 0.27
CA PHE A 196 3.53 -10.53 -0.08
C PHE A 196 3.86 -10.27 -1.55
N TYR A 197 2.95 -10.59 -2.48
CA TYR A 197 3.18 -10.39 -3.91
C TYR A 197 3.35 -8.91 -4.26
N LEU A 198 2.54 -8.02 -3.67
CA LEU A 198 2.70 -6.57 -3.86
C LEU A 198 4.13 -6.12 -3.50
N LEU A 199 4.61 -6.52 -2.32
CA LEU A 199 5.97 -6.18 -1.89
C LEU A 199 6.98 -6.81 -2.86
N TYR A 200 6.95 -8.12 -3.04
CA TYR A 200 7.89 -8.84 -3.89
C TYR A 200 8.00 -8.26 -5.32
N GLU A 201 6.87 -7.97 -5.98
CA GLU A 201 6.83 -7.40 -7.32
C GLU A 201 7.30 -5.93 -7.38
N ALA A 202 7.17 -5.20 -6.26
CA ALA A 202 7.64 -3.83 -6.17
C ALA A 202 9.16 -3.71 -6.04
N VAL A 203 9.89 -4.76 -5.61
CA VAL A 203 11.35 -4.67 -5.39
C VAL A 203 12.11 -4.21 -6.63
N PRO A 204 12.00 -4.84 -7.82
CA PRO A 204 12.77 -4.41 -8.98
C PRO A 204 12.44 -2.99 -9.48
N PRO A 205 11.17 -2.61 -9.76
CA PRO A 205 10.85 -1.29 -10.31
C PRO A 205 11.20 -0.16 -9.33
N LEU A 206 10.94 -0.36 -8.03
CA LEU A 206 11.28 0.64 -7.01
C LEU A 206 12.79 0.75 -6.77
N GLY A 207 13.52 -0.36 -6.92
CA GLY A 207 14.98 -0.36 -6.84
C GLY A 207 15.64 0.55 -7.87
N PHE A 208 15.11 0.63 -9.10
CA PHE A 208 15.60 1.56 -10.12
C PHE A 208 15.34 3.03 -9.78
N GLU A 209 14.32 3.29 -8.97
CA GLU A 209 13.99 4.62 -8.45
C GLU A 209 14.68 4.95 -7.12
N ASN A 210 15.61 4.11 -6.66
CA ASN A 210 16.28 4.22 -5.35
C ASN A 210 15.32 4.19 -4.16
N VAL A 211 14.14 3.60 -4.33
CA VAL A 211 13.21 3.34 -3.24
C VAL A 211 13.50 1.94 -2.71
N ARG A 212 13.92 1.85 -1.45
CA ARG A 212 14.32 0.59 -0.82
C ARG A 212 13.60 0.39 0.50
N TYR A 213 13.19 -0.85 0.76
CA TYR A 213 12.68 -1.31 2.03
C TYR A 213 13.29 -2.67 2.37
N PRO A 214 13.24 -3.11 3.65
CA PRO A 214 13.80 -4.39 4.06
C PRO A 214 13.10 -5.58 3.39
N SER A 215 13.86 -6.53 2.85
CA SER A 215 13.31 -7.76 2.25
C SER A 215 12.51 -8.61 3.25
N ALA A 216 12.80 -8.47 4.55
CA ALA A 216 12.03 -9.12 5.62
C ALA A 216 10.54 -8.70 5.63
N TRP A 217 10.17 -7.57 5.03
CA TRP A 217 8.77 -7.14 4.96
C TRP A 217 7.92 -8.07 4.10
N GLU A 218 8.52 -8.68 3.06
CA GLU A 218 7.84 -9.66 2.23
C GLU A 218 7.48 -10.89 3.08
N ASP A 219 8.45 -11.43 3.81
CA ASP A 219 8.23 -12.60 4.66
C ASP A 219 7.30 -12.33 5.84
N ASP A 220 7.25 -11.09 6.35
CA ASP A 220 6.26 -10.65 7.33
C ASP A 220 4.81 -10.74 6.80
N CYS A 221 4.62 -10.75 5.48
CA CYS A 221 3.33 -10.89 4.80
C CYS A 221 3.07 -12.30 4.25
N ARG A 222 4.01 -13.24 4.37
CA ARG A 222 3.80 -14.61 3.87
C ARG A 222 2.76 -15.33 4.73
N SER A 223 1.73 -15.91 4.10
CA SER A 223 0.75 -16.73 4.82
C SER A 223 1.43 -17.95 5.44
N PRO A 224 1.10 -18.31 6.70
CA PRO A 224 1.42 -19.64 7.22
C PRO A 224 0.71 -20.71 6.37
N ALA A 225 1.26 -21.93 6.33
CA ALA A 225 0.56 -23.05 5.73
C ALA A 225 -0.70 -23.34 6.58
N ILE A 226 -1.87 -23.30 5.95
CA ILE A 226 -3.19 -23.59 6.54
C ILE A 226 -3.71 -24.91 5.97
#